data_AF-A0A963WB94-F1
#
_entry.id   AF-A0A963WB94-F1
#
_cell.length_a   1.000
_cell.length_b   1.000
_cell.length_c   1.000
_cell.angle_alpha   90.00
_cell.angle_beta   90.00
_cell.angle_gamma   90.00
#
_symmetry.space_group_name_H-M   'P 1'
#
loop_
_entity.id
_entity.type
_entity.pdbx_description
1 polymer ?
#
loop_
_entity_poly.entity_id
_entity_poly.type
_entity_poly.pdbx_seq_one_letter_code
_entity_poly.pdbx_strand_id
1 'polypeptide(L)'
;IGRAARNVDGKVILYADRITGSMERAMAETERRREKQREFNEEHGITPQTIKRAIADIVAHTASQDGVTVDTGDDERNNLVGHNLRAYIEDLEKRMRAAAADLEFEEAGRLRDEIRRLENEELGLEEKRAPTVGRSNEGKPGTRKMRYGKVQRKFGR
;
A
#
# COMPACT_ATOMS: atom_id res chain seq x y z
N ILE A 1 -7.40 -13.68 17.67
CA ILE A 1 -6.73 -12.74 18.59
C ILE A 1 -5.24 -12.57 18.27
N GLY A 2 -4.44 -13.65 18.19
CA GLY A 2 -2.97 -13.56 18.01
C GLY A 2 -2.45 -12.79 16.78
N ARG A 3 -3.21 -12.70 15.67
CA ARG A 3 -2.81 -11.89 14.51
C ARG A 3 -2.66 -10.39 14.85
N ALA A 4 -3.50 -9.87 15.74
CA ALA A 4 -3.46 -8.47 16.16
C ALA A 4 -2.28 -8.14 17.07
N ALA A 5 -1.67 -9.14 17.73
CA ALA A 5 -0.59 -8.95 18.70
C ALA A 5 0.76 -8.52 18.11
N ARG A 6 0.85 -8.35 16.78
CA ARG A 6 2.07 -7.88 16.08
C ARG A 6 2.19 -6.36 16.03
N ASN A 7 1.17 -5.65 16.51
CA ASN A 7 1.10 -4.19 16.51
C ASN A 7 0.80 -3.69 17.92
N VAL A 8 1.43 -2.58 18.31
CA VAL A 8 1.24 -1.93 19.62
C VAL A 8 -0.22 -1.56 19.90
N ASP A 9 -0.95 -1.11 18.88
CA ASP A 9 -2.38 -0.73 18.96
C ASP A 9 -3.31 -1.88 18.53
N GLY A 10 -2.82 -3.12 18.55
CA GLY A 10 -3.57 -4.30 18.16
C GLY A 10 -4.86 -4.49 18.97
N LYS A 11 -6.01 -4.35 18.29
CA LYS A 11 -7.35 -4.54 18.89
C LYS A 11 -8.11 -5.65 18.18
N VAL A 12 -9.03 -6.27 18.91
CA VAL A 12 -9.92 -7.31 18.39
C VAL A 12 -11.33 -6.98 18.85
N ILE A 13 -12.26 -6.94 17.90
CA ILE A 13 -13.69 -6.73 18.17
C ILE A 13 -14.39 -8.06 17.89
N LEU A 14 -15.14 -8.56 18.87
CA LEU A 14 -15.91 -9.80 18.76
C LEU A 14 -17.40 -9.41 18.71
N TYR A 15 -18.04 -9.58 17.56
CA TYR A 15 -19.48 -9.38 17.42
C TYR A 15 -20.22 -10.66 17.82
N ALA A 16 -20.99 -10.60 18.90
CA ALA A 16 -21.83 -11.69 19.36
C ALA A 16 -22.94 -11.17 20.29
N ASP A 17 -24.11 -11.80 20.24
CA ASP A 17 -25.23 -11.46 21.13
C ASP A 17 -25.01 -11.96 22.56
N ARG A 18 -24.19 -13.02 22.72
CA ARG A 18 -23.86 -13.60 24.03
C ARG A 18 -22.42 -14.09 24.07
N ILE A 19 -21.84 -14.10 25.27
CA ILE A 19 -20.52 -14.69 25.51
C ILE A 19 -20.68 -16.21 25.55
N THR A 20 -20.01 -16.90 24.62
CA THR A 20 -19.92 -18.37 24.65
C THR A 20 -18.77 -18.82 25.55
N GLY A 21 -18.81 -20.05 26.08
CA GLY A 21 -17.70 -20.56 26.89
C GLY A 21 -16.35 -20.61 26.15
N SER A 22 -16.35 -20.75 24.82
CA SER A 22 -15.12 -20.64 24.02
C SER A 22 -14.58 -19.21 23.96
N MET A 23 -15.46 -18.21 23.88
CA MET A 23 -15.07 -16.80 23.97
C MET A 23 -14.51 -16.48 25.35
N GLU A 24 -15.17 -16.94 26.40
CA GLU A 24 -14.74 -16.74 27.78
C GLU A 24 -13.33 -17.27 28.01
N ARG A 25 -13.05 -18.53 27.63
CA ARG A 25 -11.69 -19.10 27.72
C ARG A 25 -10.67 -18.31 26.90
N ALA A 26 -11.03 -17.87 25.69
CA ALA A 26 -10.13 -17.12 24.83
C ALA A 26 -9.81 -15.72 25.38
N MET A 27 -10.81 -15.03 25.94
CA MET A 27 -10.64 -13.72 26.58
C MET A 27 -9.82 -13.85 27.87
N ALA A 28 -10.14 -14.81 28.73
CA ALA A 28 -9.41 -15.07 29.96
C ALA A 28 -7.92 -15.38 29.71
N GLU A 29 -7.62 -16.25 28.74
CA GLU A 29 -6.22 -16.56 28.39
C GLU A 29 -5.50 -15.36 27.75
N THR A 30 -6.22 -14.50 27.02
CA THR A 30 -5.64 -13.27 26.45
C THR A 30 -5.30 -12.28 27.56
N GLU A 31 -6.19 -12.08 28.53
CA GLU A 31 -5.96 -11.15 29.64
C GLU A 31 -4.83 -11.64 30.55
N ARG A 32 -4.83 -12.93 30.92
CA ARG A 32 -3.77 -13.55 31.71
C ARG A 32 -2.37 -13.37 31.07
N ARG A 33 -2.27 -13.48 29.75
CA ARG A 33 -1.00 -13.25 29.03
C ARG A 33 -0.62 -11.78 29.00
N ARG A 34 -1.58 -10.89 28.74
CA ARG A 34 -1.35 -9.45 28.66
C ARG A 34 -0.90 -8.88 30.01
N GLU A 35 -1.49 -9.34 31.11
CA GLU A 35 -1.11 -8.94 32.46
C GLU A 35 0.35 -9.29 32.76
N LYS A 36 0.75 -10.55 32.57
CA LYS A 36 2.14 -10.97 32.74
C LYS A 36 3.12 -10.21 31.86
N GLN A 37 2.73 -9.90 30.61
CA GLN A 37 3.56 -9.12 29.71
C GLN A 37 3.72 -7.67 30.18
N ARG A 38 2.64 -7.07 30.72
CA ARG A 38 2.69 -5.71 31.28
C ARG A 38 3.56 -5.66 32.52
N GLU A 39 3.40 -6.60 33.45
CA GLU A 39 4.24 -6.72 34.66
C GLU A 39 5.71 -6.88 34.29
N PHE A 40 6.02 -7.80 33.37
CA PHE A 40 7.39 -8.00 32.89
C PHE A 40 7.96 -6.73 32.24
N ASN A 41 7.17 -6.05 31.41
CA ASN A 41 7.59 -4.80 30.78
C ASN A 41 7.84 -3.68 31.79
N GLU A 42 7.00 -3.56 32.82
CA GLU A 42 7.13 -2.57 33.89
C GLU A 42 8.39 -2.84 34.73
N GLU A 43 8.61 -4.09 35.14
CA GLU A 43 9.78 -4.51 35.91
C GLU A 43 11.10 -4.26 35.15
N HIS A 44 11.08 -4.43 33.82
CA HIS A 44 12.27 -4.32 32.97
C HIS A 44 12.37 -2.98 32.22
N GLY A 45 11.44 -2.05 32.43
CA GLY A 45 11.42 -0.74 31.74
C GLY A 45 11.23 -0.82 30.21
N ILE A 46 10.57 -1.87 29.71
CA ILE A 46 10.37 -2.10 28.27
C ILE A 46 9.15 -1.32 27.78
N THR A 47 9.34 -0.42 26.81
CA THR A 47 8.23 0.23 26.10
C THR A 47 7.85 -0.58 24.86
N PRO A 48 6.58 -1.04 24.72
CA PRO A 48 6.15 -1.80 23.54
C PRO A 48 6.32 -1.00 22.24
N GLN A 49 6.88 -1.64 21.22
CA GLN A 49 7.07 -1.04 19.89
C GLN A 49 6.71 -2.05 18.79
N THR A 50 6.13 -1.56 17.70
CA THR A 50 5.85 -2.38 16.51
C THR A 50 7.15 -2.63 15.74
N ILE A 51 7.45 -3.90 15.46
CA ILE A 51 8.63 -4.30 14.69
C ILE A 51 8.47 -3.83 13.23
N LYS A 52 9.42 -3.02 12.74
CA LYS A 52 9.52 -2.64 11.32
C LYS A 52 10.32 -3.71 10.58
N ARG A 53 9.64 -4.58 9.82
CA ARG A 53 10.32 -5.56 8.95
C ARG A 53 10.45 -4.98 7.54
N ALA A 54 11.68 -4.93 7.01
CA ALA A 54 11.89 -4.59 5.61
C ALA A 54 11.18 -5.64 4.73
N ILE A 55 10.49 -5.17 3.70
CA ILE A 55 10.08 -6.02 2.58
C ILE A 55 11.40 -6.35 1.85
N ALA A 56 11.63 -7.63 1.53
CA ALA A 56 12.85 -8.02 0.82
C ALA A 56 12.86 -7.29 -0.54
N ASP A 57 13.74 -6.30 -0.66
CA ASP A 57 13.79 -5.39 -1.80
C ASP A 57 14.76 -5.98 -2.83
N ILE A 58 14.22 -6.69 -3.81
CA ILE A 58 14.97 -7.28 -4.94
C ILE A 58 15.22 -6.21 -6.04
N VAL A 59 14.63 -5.02 -5.90
CA VAL A 59 14.46 -4.03 -7.00
C VAL A 59 15.64 -3.05 -7.13
N ALA A 60 16.62 -3.06 -6.22
CA ALA A 60 17.65 -2.00 -6.18
C ALA A 60 18.72 -2.03 -7.30
N HIS A 61 18.66 -2.95 -8.28
CA HIS A 61 19.74 -3.14 -9.26
C HIS A 61 19.45 -2.81 -10.74
N THR A 62 18.24 -2.41 -11.14
CA THR A 62 17.92 -2.28 -12.59
C THR A 62 17.51 -0.88 -13.05
N ALA A 63 17.57 0.15 -12.20
CA ALA A 63 17.06 1.49 -12.50
C ALA A 63 17.93 2.35 -13.45
N SER A 64 18.70 1.76 -14.35
CA SER A 64 19.67 2.49 -15.19
C SER A 64 19.71 2.07 -16.65
N GLN A 65 18.56 1.85 -17.31
CA GLN A 65 18.50 1.78 -18.77
C GLN A 65 17.27 2.53 -19.30
N ASP A 66 17.52 3.38 -20.29
CA ASP A 66 16.60 4.29 -20.99
C ASP A 66 15.35 3.61 -21.56
N GLY A 67 14.17 4.17 -21.30
CA GLY A 67 12.90 3.71 -21.86
C GLY A 67 12.48 4.52 -23.10
N VAL A 68 12.41 3.86 -24.26
CA VAL A 68 11.71 4.37 -25.46
C VAL A 68 10.27 3.86 -25.43
N THR A 69 9.31 4.76 -25.50
CA THR A 69 7.88 4.45 -25.54
C THR A 69 7.51 3.83 -26.90
N VAL A 70 7.05 2.58 -26.90
CA VAL A 70 6.38 1.98 -28.05
C VAL A 70 4.91 1.82 -27.71
N ASP A 71 4.07 2.41 -28.56
CA ASP A 71 2.61 2.36 -28.52
C ASP A 71 2.13 1.09 -29.20
N THR A 72 1.37 0.26 -28.47
CA THR A 72 0.67 -0.87 -29.07
C THR A 72 -0.80 -0.71 -28.69
N GLY A 73 -1.55 -0.13 -29.62
CA GLY A 73 -3.00 0.02 -29.51
C GLY A 73 -3.68 -1.34 -29.53
N ASP A 74 -4.62 -1.53 -28.61
CA ASP A 74 -5.65 -2.55 -28.70
C ASP A 74 -6.98 -1.97 -28.17
N ASP A 75 -7.88 -1.69 -29.12
CA ASP A 75 -9.25 -1.21 -28.98
C ASP A 75 -10.24 -2.38 -28.83
N GLU A 76 -10.15 -3.16 -27.75
CA GLU A 76 -11.21 -4.13 -27.41
C GLU A 76 -11.83 -3.83 -26.03
N ARG A 77 -12.55 -2.72 -25.98
CA ARG A 77 -13.48 -2.42 -24.88
C ARG A 77 -14.82 -3.12 -25.15
N ASN A 78 -14.97 -4.35 -24.65
CA ASN A 78 -16.29 -4.96 -24.53
C ASN A 78 -16.75 -4.98 -23.07
N ASN A 79 -17.89 -4.32 -22.84
CA ASN A 79 -18.61 -4.21 -21.57
C ASN A 79 -18.83 -5.60 -20.93
N LEU A 80 -18.19 -5.86 -19.79
CA LEU A 80 -18.28 -7.15 -19.09
C LEU A 80 -18.97 -6.96 -17.74
N VAL A 81 -20.25 -7.32 -17.70
CA VAL A 81 -21.12 -7.32 -16.52
C VAL A 81 -20.55 -8.26 -15.44
N GLY A 82 -20.11 -7.69 -14.31
CA GLY A 82 -19.98 -8.25 -12.96
C GLY A 82 -19.23 -9.58 -12.76
N HIS A 83 -19.77 -10.69 -13.25
CA HIS A 83 -19.19 -12.03 -13.02
C HIS A 83 -17.95 -12.30 -13.88
N ASN A 84 -17.83 -11.69 -15.05
CA ASN A 84 -16.69 -11.89 -15.94
C ASN A 84 -15.50 -10.98 -15.57
N LEU A 85 -15.77 -9.83 -14.95
CA LEU A 85 -14.74 -8.87 -14.56
C LEU A 85 -13.78 -9.44 -13.52
N ARG A 86 -14.31 -10.12 -12.50
CA ARG A 86 -13.48 -10.71 -11.45
C ARG A 86 -12.57 -11.82 -11.97
N ALA A 87 -13.08 -12.68 -12.86
CA ALA A 87 -12.28 -13.73 -13.50
C ALA A 87 -11.19 -13.12 -14.40
N TYR A 88 -11.51 -12.02 -15.08
CA TYR A 88 -10.55 -11.26 -15.89
C TYR A 88 -9.45 -10.61 -15.03
N ILE A 89 -9.81 -10.00 -13.89
CA ILE A 89 -8.84 -9.46 -12.93
C ILE A 89 -7.93 -10.56 -12.39
N GLU A 90 -8.46 -11.73 -12.04
CA GLU A 90 -7.64 -12.87 -11.58
C GLU A 90 -6.64 -13.34 -12.64
N ASP A 91 -7.02 -13.35 -13.93
CA ASP A 91 -6.11 -13.66 -15.03
C ASP A 91 -5.03 -12.59 -15.22
N LEU A 92 -5.41 -11.30 -15.16
CA LEU A 92 -4.47 -10.18 -15.21
C LEU A 92 -3.48 -10.24 -14.04
N GLU A 93 -3.93 -10.55 -12.83
CA GLU A 93 -3.05 -10.70 -11.67
C GLU A 93 -2.06 -11.85 -11.87
N LYS A 94 -2.49 -12.95 -12.49
CA LYS A 94 -1.61 -14.09 -12.77
C LYS A 94 -0.53 -13.71 -13.78
N ARG A 95 -0.89 -12.99 -14.85
CA ARG A 95 0.06 -12.44 -15.82
C ARG A 95 1.01 -11.43 -15.18
N MET A 96 0.51 -10.55 -14.32
CA MET A 96 1.32 -9.59 -13.57
C MET A 96 2.35 -10.30 -12.68
N ARG A 97 1.94 -11.35 -11.96
CA ARG A 97 2.85 -12.15 -11.12
C ARG A 97 3.89 -12.91 -11.96
N ALA A 98 3.51 -13.40 -13.14
CA ALA A 98 4.44 -14.04 -14.07
C ALA A 98 5.48 -13.04 -14.61
N ALA A 99 5.03 -11.90 -15.13
CA ALA A 99 5.92 -10.82 -15.59
C ALA A 99 6.86 -10.34 -14.47
N ALA A 100 6.37 -10.21 -13.24
CA ALA A 100 7.21 -9.86 -12.09
C ALA A 100 8.24 -10.96 -11.73
N ALA A 101 7.91 -12.23 -11.92
CA ALA A 101 8.83 -13.34 -11.71
C ALA A 101 9.91 -13.39 -12.81
N ASP A 102 9.55 -13.03 -14.03
CA ASP A 102 10.44 -12.95 -15.20
C ASP A 102 11.24 -11.63 -15.24
N LEU A 103 11.10 -10.77 -14.23
CA LEU A 103 11.75 -9.45 -14.10
C LEU A 103 11.32 -8.39 -15.13
N GLU A 104 10.18 -8.62 -15.80
CA GLU A 104 9.54 -7.71 -16.75
C GLU A 104 8.67 -6.67 -16.01
N PHE A 105 9.33 -5.76 -15.30
CA PHE A 105 8.65 -4.83 -14.38
C PHE A 105 7.80 -3.76 -15.06
N GLU A 106 8.13 -3.40 -16.31
CA GLU A 106 7.30 -2.46 -17.08
C GLU A 106 5.92 -3.07 -17.37
N GLU A 107 5.90 -4.32 -17.83
CA GLU A 107 4.68 -5.03 -18.13
C GLU A 107 3.89 -5.35 -16.85
N ALA A 108 4.57 -5.79 -15.78
CA ALA A 108 3.93 -5.96 -14.48
C ALA A 108 3.34 -4.63 -13.95
N GLY A 109 4.01 -3.51 -14.20
CA GLY A 109 3.54 -2.17 -13.86
C GLY A 109 2.26 -1.78 -14.61
N ARG A 110 2.23 -2.02 -15.93
CA ARG A 110 1.06 -1.78 -16.77
C ARG A 110 -0.15 -2.63 -16.32
N LEU A 111 0.06 -3.93 -16.12
CA LEU A 111 -0.98 -4.85 -15.68
C LEU A 111 -1.54 -4.45 -14.30
N ARG A 112 -0.69 -4.01 -13.37
CA ARG A 112 -1.12 -3.48 -12.07
C ARG A 112 -2.03 -2.26 -12.20
N ASP A 113 -1.67 -1.33 -13.08
CA ASP A 113 -2.43 -0.09 -13.27
C ASP A 113 -3.75 -0.34 -14.01
N GLU A 114 -3.80 -1.35 -14.89
CA GLU A 114 -5.04 -1.87 -15.49
C GLU A 114 -5.95 -2.51 -14.44
N ILE A 115 -5.43 -3.42 -13.61
CA ILE A 115 -6.19 -4.06 -12.52
C ILE A 115 -6.80 -3.00 -11.60
N ARG A 116 -6.00 -2.00 -11.18
CA ARG A 116 -6.49 -0.91 -10.32
C ARG A 116 -7.60 -0.09 -10.97
N ARG A 117 -7.52 0.13 -12.29
CA ARG A 117 -8.56 0.87 -13.02
C ARG A 117 -9.88 0.09 -13.00
N LEU A 118 -9.82 -1.20 -13.30
CA LEU A 118 -10.97 -2.10 -13.33
C LEU A 118 -11.61 -2.27 -11.93
N GLU A 119 -10.79 -2.43 -10.89
CA GLU A 119 -11.26 -2.51 -9.50
C GLU A 119 -11.93 -1.20 -9.05
N ASN A 120 -11.36 -0.05 -9.41
CA ASN A 120 -11.96 1.25 -9.07
C ASN A 120 -13.29 1.49 -9.80
N GLU A 121 -13.40 1.06 -11.06
CA GLU A 121 -14.63 1.12 -11.83
C GLU A 121 -15.73 0.22 -11.25
N GLU A 122 -15.39 -1.01 -10.85
CA GLU A 122 -16.31 -1.92 -10.16
C GLU A 122 -16.83 -1.35 -8.84
N LEU A 123 -15.94 -0.72 -8.06
CA LEU A 123 -16.26 -0.20 -6.73
C LEU A 123 -16.85 1.23 -6.77
N GLY A 124 -16.96 1.84 -7.95
CA GLY A 124 -17.43 3.23 -8.12
C GLY A 124 -16.54 4.27 -7.44
N LEU A 125 -15.26 3.97 -7.24
CA LEU A 125 -14.31 4.86 -6.58
C LEU A 125 -13.63 5.76 -7.61
N GLU A 126 -13.71 7.07 -7.42
CA GLU A 126 -12.92 8.02 -8.23
C GLU A 126 -11.42 7.73 -8.09
N GLU A 127 -10.72 7.72 -9.24
CA GLU A 127 -9.29 7.46 -9.35
C GLU A 127 -8.52 8.50 -8.52
N LYS A 128 -8.15 8.15 -7.28
CA LYS A 128 -7.24 8.97 -6.47
C LYS A 128 -5.83 8.79 -7.03
N ARG A 129 -5.53 9.44 -8.15
CA ARG A 129 -4.15 9.62 -8.59
C ARG A 129 -3.41 10.34 -7.49
N ALA A 130 -2.41 9.67 -6.90
CA ALA A 130 -1.49 10.34 -6.02
C ALA A 130 -0.95 11.58 -6.78
N PRO A 131 -1.04 12.78 -6.20
CA PRO A 131 -0.53 13.96 -6.89
C PRO A 131 0.93 13.68 -7.22
N THR A 132 1.31 13.94 -8.47
CA THR A 132 2.70 13.84 -8.91
C THR A 132 3.52 14.77 -8.03
N VAL A 133 4.16 14.24 -7.00
CA VAL A 133 5.07 15.01 -6.14
C VAL A 133 6.41 15.14 -6.86
N GLY A 134 6.37 15.81 -8.01
CA GLY A 134 7.55 16.40 -8.65
C GLY A 134 8.00 17.56 -7.77
N ARG A 135 8.92 17.29 -6.85
CA ARG A 135 9.42 18.28 -5.89
C ARG A 135 10.52 19.14 -6.52
N SER A 136 10.20 19.88 -7.58
CA SER A 136 11.03 20.99 -8.04
C SER A 136 10.18 22.03 -8.77
N ASN A 137 10.00 23.19 -8.13
CA ASN A 137 9.63 24.41 -8.84
C ASN A 137 10.87 25.10 -9.45
N GLU A 138 12.02 24.42 -9.47
CA GLU A 138 13.25 24.93 -10.09
C GLU A 138 13.03 25.01 -11.61
N GLY A 139 13.12 26.22 -12.17
CA GLY A 139 13.03 26.45 -13.62
C GLY A 139 11.73 27.07 -14.13
N LYS A 140 10.74 27.36 -13.26
CA LYS A 140 9.56 28.14 -13.69
C LYS A 140 9.94 29.60 -13.97
N PRO A 141 9.46 30.22 -15.08
CA PRO A 141 9.69 31.64 -15.35
C PRO A 141 9.28 32.50 -14.14
N GLY A 142 10.18 33.35 -13.65
CA GLY A 142 9.94 34.18 -12.45
C GLY A 142 10.46 33.62 -11.12
N THR A 143 11.07 32.43 -11.09
CA THR A 143 11.72 31.89 -9.89
C THR A 143 13.25 32.05 -9.95
N ARG A 144 13.88 32.57 -8.89
CA ARG A 144 15.35 32.74 -8.78
C ARG A 144 15.87 32.01 -7.55
N LYS A 145 16.91 31.18 -7.73
CA LYS A 145 17.59 30.47 -6.63
C LYS A 145 18.53 31.43 -5.91
N MET A 146 18.27 31.68 -4.63
CA MET A 146 19.24 32.32 -3.73
C MET A 146 19.96 31.21 -2.94
N ARG A 147 21.25 31.40 -2.66
CA ARG A 147 22.04 30.45 -1.86
C ARG A 147 21.42 30.41 -0.46
N TYR A 148 21.07 29.22 0.02
CA TYR A 148 20.37 28.94 1.28
C TYR A 148 18.84 29.15 1.29
N GLY A 149 18.12 28.23 0.62
CA GLY A 149 16.83 27.67 1.09
C GLY A 149 15.61 28.57 1.34
N LYS A 150 15.66 29.89 1.13
CA LYS A 150 14.49 30.78 1.30
C LYS A 150 14.00 31.30 -0.05
N VAL A 151 12.74 30.97 -0.39
CA VAL A 151 12.02 31.48 -1.56
C VAL A 151 11.11 32.61 -1.10
N GLN A 152 11.38 33.84 -1.53
CA GLN A 152 10.48 34.98 -1.29
C GLN A 152 9.68 35.25 -2.57
N ARG A 153 8.34 35.17 -2.49
CA ARG A 153 7.47 35.60 -3.60
C ARG A 153 7.62 37.11 -3.77
N LYS A 154 7.99 37.54 -4.96
CA LYS A 154 8.01 38.96 -5.33
C LYS A 154 6.56 39.41 -5.48
N PHE A 155 6.04 40.18 -4.53
CA PHE A 155 4.79 40.90 -4.72
C PHE A 155 5.04 42.00 -5.75
N GLY A 156 4.34 41.94 -6.88
CA GLY A 156 4.23 43.02 -7.85
C GLY A 156 2.88 43.72 -7.70
N ARG A 157 2.89 45.04 -7.94
CA ARG A 157 1.74 45.95 -7.99
C ARG A 157 0.64 45.47 -8.93
#